data_AF-A0A6Y3WBX4-F1
#
_entry.id   AF-A0A6Y3WBX4-F1
#
_cell.length_a   1.000
_cell.length_b   1.000
_cell.length_c   1.000
_cell.angle_alpha   90.00
_cell.angle_beta   90.00
_cell.angle_gamma   90.00
#
_symmetry.space_group_name_H-M   'P 1'
#
loop_
_entity.id
_entity.type
_entity.pdbx_description
1 polymer ?
#
loop_
_entity_poly.entity_id
_entity_poly.type
_entity_poly.pdbx_seq_one_letter_code
_entity_poly.pdbx_strand_id
1 'polypeptide(L)'
;VSNFMNEKGFDNIRYRGIFIWDKPTEEITTNHFAVVGNKEGKDYVFDVSAHQFENRGMSNLNGPLILSADEWVCKYRMATRRKLIYYTDFSNSSIAANAYDALPRELESESMAGKVFVTSPRWFNTFKKQKYSLIGKM
;
A
#
# COMPACT_ATOMS: atom_id res chain seq x y z
N VAL A 1 -8.75 -0.87 -15.73
CA VAL A 1 -8.43 -2.12 -15.00
C VAL A 1 -9.66 -2.73 -14.37
N SER A 2 -10.34 -2.06 -13.42
CA SER A 2 -11.57 -2.58 -12.78
C SER A 2 -12.63 -3.10 -13.76
N ASN A 3 -13.03 -2.30 -14.76
CA ASN A 3 -14.00 -2.73 -15.78
C ASN A 3 -13.54 -4.00 -16.52
N PHE A 4 -12.27 -4.07 -16.91
CA PHE A 4 -11.70 -5.25 -17.56
C PHE A 4 -11.75 -6.48 -16.66
N MET A 5 -11.41 -6.35 -15.38
CA MET A 5 -11.50 -7.47 -14.43
C MET A 5 -12.95 -7.95 -14.30
N ASN A 6 -13.91 -7.03 -14.17
CA ASN A 6 -15.33 -7.36 -14.12
C ASN A 6 -15.83 -8.06 -15.41
N GLU A 7 -15.44 -7.56 -16.59
CA GLU A 7 -15.73 -8.19 -17.88
C GLU A 7 -15.11 -9.58 -18.04
N LYS A 8 -13.95 -9.82 -17.41
CA LYS A 8 -13.31 -11.15 -17.33
C LYS A 8 -13.88 -12.03 -16.21
N GLY A 9 -14.97 -11.58 -15.56
CA GLY A 9 -15.69 -12.33 -14.54
C GLY A 9 -14.92 -12.46 -13.23
N PHE A 10 -14.08 -11.47 -12.89
CA PHE A 10 -13.67 -11.25 -11.50
C PHE A 10 -14.80 -10.56 -10.77
N ASP A 11 -15.05 -10.96 -9.52
CA ASP A 11 -16.02 -10.33 -8.63
C ASP A 11 -15.33 -9.69 -7.41
N ASN A 12 -16.12 -9.18 -6.47
CA ASN A 12 -15.64 -8.53 -5.24
C ASN A 12 -14.50 -7.52 -5.49
N ILE A 13 -14.70 -6.68 -6.51
CA ILE A 13 -13.72 -5.70 -6.95
C ILE A 13 -13.49 -4.67 -5.86
N ARG A 14 -12.22 -4.49 -5.50
CA ARG A 14 -11.76 -3.52 -4.50
C ARG A 14 -10.61 -2.68 -5.06
N TYR A 15 -10.49 -1.47 -4.56
CA TYR A 15 -9.46 -0.50 -4.92
C TYR A 15 -8.49 -0.40 -3.76
N ARG A 16 -7.25 -0.81 -4.01
CA ARG A 16 -6.18 -0.82 -3.02
C ARG A 16 -5.46 0.52 -3.05
N GLY A 17 -5.67 1.35 -2.02
CA GLY A 17 -4.87 2.55 -1.79
C GLY A 17 -3.65 2.21 -0.95
N ILE A 18 -2.48 2.69 -1.36
CA ILE A 18 -1.18 2.31 -0.80
C ILE A 18 -0.39 3.57 -0.47
N PHE A 19 0.24 3.59 0.70
CA PHE A 19 1.27 4.58 1.03
C PHE A 19 2.63 3.90 1.19
N ILE A 20 3.65 4.61 0.73
CA ILE A 20 5.05 4.22 0.79
C ILE A 20 5.81 5.35 1.47
N TRP A 21 6.28 5.08 2.69
CA TRP A 21 7.01 6.04 3.51
C TRP A 21 8.51 5.72 3.52
N ASP A 22 9.33 6.74 3.29
CA ASP A 22 10.79 6.65 3.40
C ASP A 22 11.29 6.88 4.83
N LYS A 23 10.62 7.77 5.56
CA LYS A 23 10.98 8.20 6.92
C LYS A 23 9.76 8.78 7.66
N PRO A 24 9.81 8.92 9.01
CA PRO A 24 8.67 9.45 9.77
C PRO A 24 8.31 10.91 9.47
N THR A 25 9.30 11.72 9.07
CA THR A 25 9.17 13.17 8.85
C THR A 25 9.01 13.54 7.37
N GLU A 26 8.59 12.59 6.55
CA GLU A 26 8.23 12.86 5.16
C GLU A 26 6.93 13.67 5.14
N GLU A 27 6.94 14.84 4.48
CA GLU A 27 5.76 15.72 4.46
C GLU A 27 4.67 15.19 3.53
N ILE A 28 5.06 14.68 2.36
CA ILE A 28 4.15 14.09 1.37
C ILE A 28 4.64 12.68 1.07
N THR A 29 3.90 11.69 1.54
CA THR A 29 4.20 10.27 1.29
C THR A 29 3.88 9.89 -0.16
N THR A 30 4.65 8.95 -0.70
CA THR A 30 4.37 8.41 -2.03
C THR A 30 3.11 7.55 -1.99
N ASN A 31 2.08 7.91 -2.76
CA ASN A 31 0.90 7.09 -2.93
C ASN A 31 1.00 6.14 -4.13
N HIS A 32 0.19 5.09 -4.11
CA HIS A 32 0.02 4.16 -5.23
C HIS A 32 -1.35 3.50 -5.18
N PHE A 33 -1.80 2.97 -6.31
CA PHE A 33 -3.09 2.29 -6.44
C PHE A 33 -2.99 1.00 -7.25
N ALA A 34 -3.71 -0.02 -6.79
CA ALA A 34 -3.94 -1.25 -7.52
C ALA A 34 -5.42 -1.67 -7.46
N VAL A 35 -5.84 -2.61 -8.29
CA VAL A 35 -7.19 -3.18 -8.26
C VAL A 35 -7.12 -4.64 -7.84
N VAL A 36 -7.96 -5.02 -6.89
CA VAL A 36 -8.10 -6.39 -6.39
C VAL A 36 -9.43 -6.94 -6.89
N GLY A 37 -9.46 -8.20 -7.30
CA GLY A 37 -10.68 -8.91 -7.63
C GLY A 37 -10.55 -10.38 -7.29
N ASN A 38 -11.67 -11.01 -6.96
CA ASN A 38 -11.73 -12.44 -6.71
C ASN A 38 -12.04 -13.19 -7.99
N LYS A 39 -11.37 -14.32 -8.20
CA LYS A 39 -11.67 -15.28 -9.26
C LYS A 39 -11.52 -16.68 -8.68
N GLU A 40 -12.58 -17.47 -8.76
CA GLU A 40 -12.58 -18.86 -8.29
C GLU A 40 -12.11 -19.00 -6.82
N GLY A 41 -12.55 -18.07 -5.96
CA GLY A 41 -12.23 -18.07 -4.54
C GLY A 41 -10.84 -17.51 -4.19
N LYS A 42 -10.08 -16.99 -5.17
CA LYS A 42 -8.75 -16.42 -4.95
C LYS A 42 -8.69 -14.95 -5.35
N ASP A 43 -8.05 -14.14 -4.52
CA ASP A 43 -7.82 -12.73 -4.79
C ASP A 43 -6.58 -12.53 -5.67
N TYR A 44 -6.75 -11.75 -6.73
CA TYR A 44 -5.69 -11.31 -7.63
C TYR A 44 -5.59 -9.79 -7.62
N VAL A 45 -4.35 -9.29 -7.72
CA VAL A 45 -4.03 -7.87 -7.74
C VAL A 45 -3.49 -7.50 -9.12
N PHE A 46 -4.19 -6.59 -9.79
CA PHE A 46 -3.79 -5.97 -11.03
C PHE A 46 -3.17 -4.62 -10.71
N ASP A 47 -1.84 -4.58 -10.78
CA ASP A 47 -1.00 -3.43 -10.50
C ASP A 47 -0.08 -3.18 -11.71
N VAL A 48 -0.70 -2.72 -12.78
CA VAL A 48 -0.06 -2.57 -14.09
C VAL A 48 0.91 -1.40 -14.17
N SER A 49 0.91 -0.51 -13.17
CA SER A 49 1.81 0.65 -13.10
C SER A 49 2.87 0.54 -11.99
N ALA A 50 3.02 -0.61 -11.33
CA ALA A 50 4.04 -0.85 -10.29
C ALA A 50 5.46 -0.42 -10.71
N HIS A 51 5.78 -0.56 -12.01
CA HIS A 51 7.07 -0.21 -12.57
C HIS A 51 7.42 1.28 -12.52
N GLN A 52 6.48 2.16 -12.15
CA GLN A 52 6.79 3.57 -11.90
C GLN A 52 7.85 3.77 -10.80
N PHE A 53 8.06 2.76 -9.96
CA PHE A 53 9.03 2.77 -8.86
C PHE A 53 10.39 2.16 -9.20
N GLU A 54 10.56 1.63 -10.42
CA GLU A 54 11.78 0.93 -10.85
C GLU A 54 13.03 1.80 -10.59
N ASN A 55 13.00 3.04 -11.06
CA ASN A 55 14.08 4.01 -10.93
C ASN A 55 13.99 4.85 -9.65
N ARG A 56 13.18 4.42 -8.65
CA ARG A 56 12.92 5.16 -7.40
C ARG A 56 13.26 4.33 -6.15
N GLY A 57 14.24 3.44 -6.28
CA GLY A 57 14.73 2.60 -5.18
C GLY A 57 13.90 1.34 -4.95
N MET A 58 13.08 0.93 -5.92
CA MET A 58 12.35 -0.34 -5.93
C MET A 58 12.50 -1.05 -7.27
N SER A 59 13.74 -1.23 -7.75
CA SER A 59 14.10 -1.78 -9.07
C SER A 59 13.56 -3.19 -9.36
N ASN A 60 13.17 -3.94 -8.33
CA ASN A 60 12.52 -5.26 -8.51
C ASN A 60 11.08 -5.15 -9.02
N LEU A 61 10.49 -3.95 -8.99
CA LEU A 61 9.24 -3.58 -9.64
C LEU A 61 9.58 -3.01 -11.02
N ASN A 62 9.87 -3.88 -11.99
CA ASN A 62 10.39 -3.52 -13.32
C ASN A 62 9.40 -3.84 -14.46
N GLY A 63 8.13 -4.07 -14.14
CA GLY A 63 7.09 -4.33 -15.11
C GLY A 63 5.69 -4.26 -14.50
N PRO A 64 4.64 -4.37 -15.33
CA PRO A 64 3.27 -4.51 -14.85
C PRO A 64 3.11 -5.81 -14.06
N LEU A 65 2.30 -5.77 -12.99
CA LEU A 65 2.06 -6.93 -12.13
C LEU A 65 0.60 -7.38 -12.24
N ILE A 66 0.40 -8.66 -12.51
CA ILE A 66 -0.87 -9.37 -12.35
C ILE A 66 -0.52 -10.63 -11.56
N LEU A 67 -0.80 -10.62 -10.26
CA LEU A 67 -0.34 -11.62 -9.30
C LEU A 67 -1.47 -12.03 -8.36
N SER A 68 -1.35 -13.16 -7.67
CA SER A 68 -2.18 -13.40 -6.49
C SER A 68 -1.91 -12.35 -5.40
N ALA A 69 -2.83 -12.17 -4.46
CA ALA A 69 -2.65 -11.22 -3.36
C ALA A 69 -1.36 -11.45 -2.55
N ASP A 70 -1.04 -12.72 -2.24
CA ASP A 70 0.17 -13.07 -1.48
C ASP A 70 1.45 -12.82 -2.28
N GLU A 71 1.46 -13.15 -3.56
CA GLU A 71 2.60 -12.88 -4.45
C GLU A 71 2.83 -11.38 -4.63
N TRP A 72 1.76 -10.58 -4.73
CA TRP A 72 1.86 -9.12 -4.79
C TRP A 72 2.49 -8.55 -3.52
N VAL A 73 2.08 -9.02 -2.33
CA VAL A 73 2.70 -8.65 -1.05
C VAL A 73 4.18 -9.03 -1.01
N CYS A 74 4.51 -10.26 -1.42
CA CYS A 74 5.90 -10.73 -1.50
C CYS A 74 6.73 -9.88 -2.46
N LYS A 75 6.19 -9.52 -3.64
CA LYS A 75 6.87 -8.70 -4.64
C LYS A 75 7.25 -7.33 -4.08
N TYR A 76 6.32 -6.64 -3.42
CA TYR A 76 6.58 -5.35 -2.78
C TYR A 76 7.52 -5.46 -1.58
N ARG A 77 7.35 -6.50 -0.74
CA ARG A 77 8.22 -6.74 0.42
C ARG A 77 9.68 -6.94 0.00
N MET A 78 9.93 -7.63 -1.11
CA MET A 78 11.27 -7.88 -1.65
C MET A 78 11.84 -6.71 -2.46
N ALA A 79 11.02 -5.69 -2.78
CA ALA A 79 11.46 -4.54 -3.56
C ALA A 79 12.16 -3.45 -2.73
N THR A 80 12.06 -3.51 -1.40
CA THR A 80 12.67 -2.52 -0.50
C THR A 80 13.16 -3.16 0.78
N ARG A 81 14.22 -2.60 1.37
CA ARG A 81 14.73 -3.03 2.69
C ARG A 81 14.29 -2.13 3.84
N ARG A 82 13.82 -0.92 3.54
CA ARG A 82 13.68 0.13 4.55
C ARG A 82 12.40 0.96 4.46
N LYS A 83 11.67 0.93 3.34
CA LYS A 83 10.43 1.70 3.22
C LYS A 83 9.31 1.02 4.03
N LEU A 84 8.46 1.82 4.66
CA LEU A 84 7.20 1.36 5.26
C LEU A 84 6.14 1.36 4.16
N ILE A 85 5.46 0.25 3.98
CA ILE A 85 4.41 0.08 2.97
C ILE A 85 3.18 -0.50 3.66
N TYR A 86 2.06 0.20 3.56
CA TYR A 86 0.77 -0.29 4.00
C TYR A 86 -0.32 0.08 3.01
N TYR A 87 -1.42 -0.65 3.04
CA TYR A 87 -2.57 -0.43 2.19
C TYR A 87 -3.91 -0.60 2.92
N THR A 88 -4.97 -0.14 2.27
CA THR A 88 -6.35 -0.46 2.61
C THR A 88 -7.12 -0.69 1.32
N ASP A 89 -8.01 -1.68 1.34
CA ASP A 89 -8.89 -1.99 0.22
C ASP A 89 -10.25 -1.33 0.42
N PHE A 90 -10.78 -0.68 -0.61
CA PHE A 90 -12.06 0.02 -0.59
C PHE A 90 -12.98 -0.51 -1.70
N SER A 91 -14.29 -0.50 -1.49
CA SER A 91 -15.27 -0.84 -2.54
C SER A 91 -15.44 0.29 -3.58
N ASN A 92 -14.93 1.49 -3.32
CA ASN A 92 -15.08 2.67 -4.18
C ASN A 92 -13.72 3.32 -4.46
N SER A 93 -13.45 3.59 -5.74
CA SER A 93 -12.17 4.14 -6.20
C SER A 93 -11.94 5.58 -5.74
N SER A 94 -12.97 6.43 -5.73
CA SER A 94 -12.86 7.80 -5.25
C SER A 94 -12.57 7.86 -3.76
N ILE A 95 -13.14 6.94 -2.96
CA ILE A 95 -12.81 6.80 -1.53
C ILE A 95 -11.37 6.34 -1.33
N ALA A 96 -10.89 5.38 -2.12
CA ALA A 96 -9.50 4.97 -2.08
C ALA A 96 -8.56 6.15 -2.40
N ALA A 97 -8.87 6.91 -3.46
CA ALA A 97 -8.10 8.06 -3.89
C ALA A 97 -8.07 9.18 -2.84
N ASN A 98 -9.19 9.45 -2.17
CA ASN A 98 -9.26 10.44 -1.10
C ASN A 98 -8.50 9.99 0.16
N ALA A 99 -8.61 8.71 0.54
CA ALA A 99 -7.94 8.18 1.72
C ALA A 99 -6.41 8.05 1.55
N TYR A 100 -5.93 7.97 0.30
CA TYR A 100 -4.52 7.86 -0.08
C TYR A 100 -4.12 8.99 -1.04
N ASP A 101 -4.55 10.22 -0.71
CA ASP A 101 -4.22 11.42 -1.47
C ASP A 101 -2.73 11.80 -1.40
N ALA A 102 -2.32 12.74 -2.25
CA ALA A 102 -0.94 13.26 -2.28
C ALA A 102 -0.85 14.62 -1.56
N LEU A 103 -1.60 14.80 -0.47
CA LEU A 103 -1.55 16.00 0.37
C LEU A 103 -0.57 15.81 1.52
N PRO A 104 -0.07 16.92 2.12
CA PRO A 104 0.76 16.85 3.31
C PRO A 104 0.10 16.03 4.42
N ARG A 105 0.88 15.12 5.02
CA ARG A 105 0.41 14.18 6.03
C ARG A 105 1.53 13.82 6.99
N GLU A 106 1.24 13.81 8.27
CA GLU A 106 2.18 13.39 9.31
C GLU A 106 1.92 11.95 9.70
N LEU A 107 2.91 11.07 9.52
CA LEU A 107 2.81 9.67 9.93
C LEU A 107 2.48 9.52 11.43
N GLU A 108 2.87 10.49 12.25
CA GLU A 108 2.54 10.51 13.67
C GLU A 108 1.04 10.62 13.92
N SER A 109 0.34 11.43 13.15
CA SER A 109 -1.11 11.67 13.34
C SER A 109 -1.98 10.61 12.67
N GLU A 110 -1.41 9.75 11.84
CA GLU A 110 -2.15 8.70 11.13
C GLU A 110 -2.66 7.60 12.06
N SER A 111 -3.94 7.24 11.89
CA SER A 111 -4.48 6.02 12.47
C SER A 111 -3.99 4.80 11.69
N MET A 112 -3.47 3.82 12.42
CA MET A 112 -3.07 2.53 11.87
C MET A 112 -4.23 1.51 11.83
N ALA A 113 -5.42 1.87 12.35
CA ALA A 113 -6.59 1.01 12.30
C ALA A 113 -7.04 0.79 10.84
N GLY A 114 -7.30 -0.46 10.46
CA GLY A 114 -7.68 -0.82 9.10
C GLY A 114 -6.55 -0.74 8.05
N LYS A 115 -5.30 -0.49 8.47
CA LYS A 115 -4.13 -0.56 7.60
C LYS A 115 -3.56 -1.98 7.60
N VAL A 116 -3.27 -2.51 6.42
CA VAL A 116 -2.60 -3.80 6.23
C VAL A 116 -1.15 -3.54 5.83
N PHE A 117 -0.20 -4.03 6.62
CA PHE A 117 1.22 -3.77 6.42
C PHE A 117 1.85 -4.80 5.48
N VAL A 118 2.42 -4.32 4.37
CA VAL A 118 3.30 -5.11 3.49
C VAL A 118 4.68 -5.24 4.13
N THR A 119 5.19 -4.11 4.66
CA THR A 119 6.44 -4.03 5.41
C THR A 119 6.22 -3.29 6.74
N SER A 120 7.05 -3.60 7.74
CA SER A 120 7.09 -2.86 9.01
C SER A 120 8.57 -2.69 9.41
N PRO A 121 9.29 -1.74 8.78
CA PRO A 121 10.73 -1.59 8.96
C PRO A 121 11.10 -1.23 10.40
N ARG A 122 12.34 -1.51 10.79
CA ARG A 122 12.83 -1.30 12.17
C ARG A 122 12.60 0.13 12.66
N TRP A 123 12.86 1.13 11.82
CA TRP A 123 12.66 2.54 12.19
C TRP A 123 11.20 2.84 12.55
N PHE A 124 10.24 2.25 11.83
CA PHE A 124 8.81 2.46 12.09
C PHE A 124 8.39 1.82 13.42
N ASN A 125 8.92 0.63 13.72
CA ASN A 125 8.66 -0.01 15.01
C ASN A 125 9.26 0.79 16.19
N THR A 126 10.45 1.39 16.01
CA THR A 126 11.04 2.29 17.01
C THR A 126 10.20 3.56 17.18
N PHE A 127 9.80 4.19 16.06
CA PHE A 127 8.96 5.39 16.05
C PHE A 127 7.63 5.18 16.79
N LYS A 128 6.92 4.08 16.50
CA LYS A 128 5.68 3.71 17.22
C LYS A 128 5.90 3.61 18.72
N LYS A 129 6.97 2.93 19.17
CA LYS A 129 7.25 2.76 20.60
C LYS A 129 7.50 4.08 21.31
N GLN A 130 8.24 5.00 20.68
CA GLN A 130 8.49 6.33 21.23
C GLN A 130 7.19 7.10 21.42
N LYS A 131 6.30 7.09 20.42
CA LYS A 131 4.97 7.71 20.50
C LYS A 131 4.14 7.17 21.69
N TYR A 132 3.97 5.86 21.81
CA TYR A 132 3.13 5.28 22.87
C TYR A 132 3.78 5.32 24.26
N SER A 133 5.12 5.37 24.34
CA SER A 133 5.82 5.57 25.61
C SER A 133 5.67 7.00 26.16
N LEU A 134 5.41 7.99 25.29
CA LEU A 134 5.20 9.38 25.69
C LEU A 134 3.75 9.62 26.16
N ILE A 135 2.78 8.90 25.59
CA ILE A 135 1.36 9.01 25.98
C ILE A 135 1.11 8.41 27.38
N GLY A 136 1.85 7.39 27.80
CA GLY A 136 1.72 6.80 29.14
C GLY A 136 2.43 7.57 30.27
N LYS A 137 2.96 8.77 30.00
CA LYS A 137 3.65 9.63 30.96
C LYS A 137 2.99 11.00 31.18
N MET A 138 1.87 11.28 30.51
CA MET A 138 0.99 12.43 30.78
C MET A 138 -0.23 11.97 31.56
#